data_AF-A0A965B1B5-F1
#
_entry.id   AF-A0A965B1B5-F1
#
_cell.length_a   1.000
_cell.length_b   1.000
_cell.length_c   1.000
_cell.angle_alpha   90.00
_cell.angle_beta   90.00
_cell.angle_gamma   90.00
#
_symmetry.space_group_name_H-M   'P 1'
#
loop_
_entity.id
_entity.type
_entity.pdbx_description
1 polymer ?
#
loop_
_entity_poly.entity_id
_entity_poly.type
_entity_poly.pdbx_seq_one_letter_code
_entity_poly.pdbx_strand_id
1 'polypeptide(L)'
;MALCHCRQRPYDEAGHDGEIILTDYLGIVCHKDSPIAIAWKSGQQQAKEVQSIFLECNLEAKNTTALLAFVRNRIGATILPKSAMLAEPSLVFLRPSQDEAKRHLIKIHSHDRQMSPVSRLFWEQL
;
A
#
# COMPACT_ATOMS: atom_id res chain seq x y z
N MET A 1 12.80 15.61 -2.87
CA MET A 1 13.42 14.28 -2.67
C MET A 1 12.76 13.64 -1.46
N ALA A 2 11.64 12.95 -1.67
CA ALA A 2 11.00 12.12 -0.66
C ALA A 2 11.08 10.67 -1.15
N LEU A 3 12.26 10.08 -0.97
CA LEU A 3 12.37 8.62 -0.93
C LEU A 3 11.48 8.18 0.22
N CYS A 4 10.37 7.53 -0.09
CA CYS A 4 9.51 6.92 0.90
C CYS A 4 10.29 5.74 1.49
N HIS A 5 11.23 6.04 2.39
CA HIS A 5 11.94 5.06 3.19
C HIS A 5 10.90 4.38 4.07
N CYS A 6 10.43 3.23 3.59
CA CYS A 6 9.62 2.30 4.35
C CYS A 6 10.51 1.67 5.44
N ARG A 7 10.96 2.47 6.41
CA ARG A 7 11.61 1.99 7.62
C ARG A 7 10.55 1.23 8.41
N GLN A 8 10.56 -0.09 8.30
CA GLN A 8 9.91 -0.97 9.25
C GLN A 8 10.61 -0.80 10.60
N ARG A 9 10.12 0.11 11.44
CA ARG A 9 10.43 0.06 12.87
C ARG A 9 9.57 -1.07 13.47
N PRO A 10 10.16 -2.01 14.24
CA PRO A 10 9.34 -2.87 15.10
C PRO A 10 8.55 -1.95 16.04
N TYR A 11 7.24 -2.17 16.12
CA TYR A 11 6.35 -1.41 17.00
C TYR A 11 6.65 -1.84 18.44
N ASP A 12 7.63 -1.19 19.07
CA ASP A 12 7.91 -1.30 20.50
C ASP A 12 8.59 -0.03 21.03
N GLU A 13 7.95 1.13 20.83
CA GLU A 13 8.47 2.41 21.36
C GLU A 13 7.57 3.05 22.44
N ALA A 14 6.48 2.40 22.88
CA ALA A 14 5.48 3.08 23.73
C ALA A 14 4.67 2.23 24.74
N GLY A 15 5.10 1.03 25.13
CA GLY A 15 4.37 0.23 26.14
C GLY A 15 2.98 -0.23 25.64
N HIS A 16 2.92 -0.65 24.39
CA HIS A 16 1.71 -1.16 23.75
C HIS A 16 1.95 -2.58 23.27
N ASP A 17 1.03 -3.48 23.58
CA ASP A 17 1.01 -4.81 22.99
C ASP A 17 0.51 -4.69 21.56
N GLY A 18 1.33 -5.14 20.61
CA GLY A 18 1.06 -5.08 19.18
C GLY A 18 1.04 -6.48 18.56
N GLU A 19 -0.07 -6.87 17.96
CA GLU A 19 -0.19 -8.14 17.25
C GLU A 19 -0.51 -7.89 15.76
N ILE A 20 0.22 -8.54 14.86
CA ILE A 20 -0.02 -8.43 13.41
C ILE A 20 -1.27 -9.24 13.06
N ILE A 21 -2.32 -8.57 12.58
CA ILE A 21 -3.56 -9.22 12.12
C ILE A 21 -3.60 -9.44 10.61
N LEU A 22 -2.84 -8.66 9.85
CA LEU A 22 -2.75 -8.83 8.40
C LEU A 22 -1.39 -8.36 7.88
N THR A 23 -0.82 -9.13 6.97
CA THR A 23 0.31 -8.70 6.15
C THR A 23 -0.14 -8.63 4.69
N ASP A 24 0.12 -7.49 4.05
CA ASP A 24 -0.24 -7.24 2.66
C ASP A 24 0.97 -6.72 1.86
N TYR A 25 0.97 -6.97 0.55
CA TYR A 25 1.96 -6.45 -0.36
C TYR A 25 1.57 -5.06 -0.84
N LEU A 26 2.52 -4.14 -0.82
CA LEU A 26 2.41 -2.86 -1.51
C LEU A 26 2.93 -3.01 -2.94
N GLY A 27 2.24 -2.38 -3.88
CA GLY A 27 2.61 -2.40 -5.28
C GLY A 27 2.03 -1.23 -6.03
N ILE A 28 2.49 -1.08 -7.27
CA ILE A 28 1.99 -0.05 -8.18
C ILE A 28 0.65 -0.52 -8.74
N VAL A 29 -0.35 0.35 -8.65
CA VAL A 29 -1.69 0.16 -9.18
C VAL A 29 -1.89 1.14 -10.33
N CYS A 30 -2.20 0.61 -11.49
CA CYS A 30 -2.48 1.39 -12.69
C CYS A 30 -3.60 0.75 -13.52
N HIS A 31 -4.15 1.50 -14.48
CA HIS A 31 -5.07 0.94 -15.45
C HIS A 31 -4.37 -0.14 -16.31
N LYS A 32 -5.07 -1.24 -16.63
CA LYS A 32 -4.51 -2.38 -17.39
C LYS A 32 -3.94 -2.03 -18.77
N ASP A 33 -4.51 -0.98 -19.37
CA ASP A 33 -4.14 -0.44 -20.69
C ASP A 33 -3.26 0.82 -20.58
N SER A 34 -2.72 1.13 -19.39
CA SER A 34 -1.84 2.29 -19.22
C SER A 34 -0.45 2.04 -19.83
N PRO A 35 0.29 3.10 -20.23
CA PRO A 35 1.68 2.97 -20.66
C PRO A 35 2.57 2.26 -19.63
N ILE A 36 2.31 2.48 -18.33
CA ILE A 36 3.01 1.81 -17.24
C ILE A 36 2.78 0.29 -17.28
N ALA A 37 1.53 -0.15 -17.45
CA ALA A 37 1.20 -1.58 -17.53
C ALA A 37 1.83 -2.24 -18.77
N ILE A 38 1.87 -1.53 -19.90
CA ILE A 38 2.49 -2.01 -21.14
C ILE A 38 4.00 -2.13 -20.97
N ALA A 39 4.67 -1.07 -20.51
CA ALA A 39 6.12 -1.07 -20.29
C ALA A 39 6.55 -2.13 -19.27
N TRP A 40 5.72 -2.36 -18.24
CA TRP A 40 5.97 -3.41 -17.26
C TRP A 40 5.94 -4.81 -17.85
N LYS A 41 4.95 -5.11 -18.71
CA LYS A 41 4.84 -6.40 -19.41
C LYS A 41 6.01 -6.63 -20.37
N SER A 42 6.52 -5.56 -20.97
CA SER A 42 7.67 -5.59 -21.88
C SER A 42 9.04 -5.67 -21.16
N GLY A 43 9.06 -5.70 -19.82
CA GLY A 43 10.30 -5.78 -19.04
C GLY A 43 11.14 -4.49 -19.01
N GLN A 44 10.58 -3.35 -19.42
CA GLN A 44 11.30 -2.07 -19.53
C GLN A 44 11.31 -1.25 -18.23
N GLN A 45 11.29 -1.93 -17.08
CA GLN A 45 11.10 -1.34 -15.75
C GLN A 45 12.28 -0.45 -15.31
N GLN A 46 13.44 -0.56 -15.97
CA GLN A 46 14.70 0.12 -15.59
C GLN A 46 15.17 1.19 -16.59
N ALA A 47 14.34 1.58 -17.56
CA ALA A 47 14.71 2.64 -18.50
C ALA A 47 14.95 3.96 -17.74
N LYS A 48 16.10 4.61 -17.99
CA LYS A 48 16.49 5.87 -17.33
C LYS A 48 15.45 6.98 -17.52
N GLU A 49 14.72 7.00 -18.63
CA GLU A 49 13.63 7.97 -18.86
C GLU A 49 12.42 7.79 -17.93
N VAL A 50 12.21 6.61 -17.34
CA VAL A 50 11.07 6.36 -16.43
C VAL A 50 11.34 6.95 -15.04
N GLN A 51 12.60 7.08 -14.63
CA GLN A 51 12.97 7.64 -13.32
C GLN A 51 12.67 9.14 -13.21
N SER A 52 12.78 9.91 -14.31
CA SER A 52 12.46 11.34 -14.31
C SER A 52 10.95 11.60 -14.17
N ILE A 53 10.10 10.70 -14.68
CA ILE A 53 8.63 10.81 -14.59
C ILE A 53 8.15 10.70 -13.13
N PHE A 54 8.85 9.95 -12.28
CA PHE A 54 8.48 9.82 -10.86
C PHE A 54 8.61 11.12 -10.06
N LEU A 55 9.39 12.09 -10.53
CA LEU A 55 9.65 13.36 -9.80
C LEU A 55 8.57 14.43 -10.03
N GLU A 56 7.67 14.24 -11.01
CA GLU A 56 6.68 15.25 -11.42
C GLU A 56 5.22 14.87 -11.06
N CYS A 57 5.02 13.81 -10.29
CA CYS A 57 3.69 13.38 -9.85
C CYS A 57 3.11 14.35 -8.81
N ASN A 58 2.21 15.25 -9.23
CA ASN A 58 1.55 16.23 -8.35
C ASN A 58 0.08 15.89 -8.02
N LEU A 59 -0.37 14.67 -8.33
CA LEU A 59 -1.74 14.23 -8.04
C LEU A 59 -1.80 13.60 -6.64
N GLU A 60 -2.38 14.33 -5.70
CA GLU A 60 -2.59 13.87 -4.32
C GLU A 60 -4.07 13.62 -4.03
N ALA A 61 -4.38 12.52 -3.35
CA ALA A 61 -5.69 12.28 -2.76
C ALA A 61 -5.55 11.61 -1.39
N LYS A 62 -6.46 11.96 -0.48
CA LYS A 62 -6.40 11.54 0.94
C LYS A 62 -7.18 10.27 1.25
N ASN A 63 -7.76 9.61 0.25
CA ASN A 63 -8.47 8.35 0.45
C ASN A 63 -8.35 7.42 -0.75
N THR A 64 -8.48 6.12 -0.48
CA THR A 64 -8.35 5.06 -1.47
C THR A 64 -9.40 5.17 -2.58
N THR A 65 -10.63 5.59 -2.26
CA THR A 65 -11.72 5.71 -3.24
C THR A 65 -11.40 6.71 -4.35
N ALA A 66 -10.89 7.89 -3.99
CA ALA A 66 -10.48 8.93 -4.94
C ALA A 66 -9.28 8.49 -5.78
N LEU A 67 -8.28 7.87 -5.15
CA LEU A 67 -7.13 7.30 -5.86
C LEU A 67 -7.57 6.27 -6.91
N LEU A 68 -8.44 5.33 -6.52
CA LEU A 68 -8.99 4.33 -7.43
C LEU A 68 -9.79 4.98 -8.56
N ALA A 69 -10.59 6.01 -8.28
CA ALA A 69 -11.31 6.74 -9.31
C ALA A 69 -10.37 7.38 -10.34
N PHE A 70 -9.28 8.03 -9.92
CA PHE A 70 -8.29 8.61 -10.83
C PHE A 70 -7.62 7.55 -11.70
N VAL A 71 -7.16 6.47 -11.08
CA VAL A 71 -6.47 5.40 -11.81
C VAL A 71 -7.41 4.68 -12.80
N ARG A 72 -8.67 4.45 -12.44
CA ARG A 72 -9.68 3.89 -13.36
C ARG A 72 -9.91 4.80 -14.57
N ASN A 73 -9.88 6.11 -14.37
CA ASN A 73 -9.97 7.10 -15.44
C ASN A 73 -8.63 7.35 -16.15
N ARG A 74 -7.62 6.49 -15.94
CA ARG A 74 -6.29 6.54 -16.55
C ARG A 74 -5.48 7.79 -16.18
N ILE A 75 -5.83 8.43 -15.06
CA ILE A 75 -5.11 9.57 -14.51
C ILE A 75 -4.02 9.03 -13.58
N GLY A 76 -2.90 8.63 -14.19
CA GLY A 76 -1.68 8.20 -13.50
C GLY A 76 -1.72 6.78 -12.91
N ALA A 77 -0.87 6.58 -11.91
CA ALA A 77 -0.73 5.36 -11.13
C ALA A 77 -0.55 5.71 -9.65
N THR A 78 -0.79 4.74 -8.76
CA THR A 78 -0.67 4.93 -7.31
C THR A 78 0.00 3.73 -6.65
N ILE A 79 0.35 3.83 -5.38
CA ILE A 79 0.86 2.72 -4.57
C ILE A 79 -0.22 2.35 -3.56
N LEU A 80 -0.69 1.10 -3.61
CA LEU A 80 -1.74 0.61 -2.73
C LEU A 80 -1.43 -0.82 -2.25
N PRO A 81 -2.01 -1.24 -1.12
CA PRO A 81 -2.00 -2.63 -0.70
C PRO A 81 -2.82 -3.50 -1.66
N LYS A 82 -2.41 -4.74 -1.90
CA LYS A 82 -3.09 -5.65 -2.85
C LYS A 82 -4.56 -5.89 -2.47
N SER A 83 -4.89 -5.92 -1.19
CA SER A 83 -6.28 -6.04 -0.71
C SER A 83 -7.20 -4.88 -1.13
N ALA A 84 -6.66 -3.70 -1.41
CA ALA A 84 -7.46 -2.58 -1.94
C ALA A 84 -7.96 -2.81 -3.37
N MET A 85 -7.50 -3.89 -4.03
CA MET A 85 -7.81 -4.22 -5.43
C MET A 85 -8.83 -5.34 -5.60
N LEU A 86 -9.41 -5.86 -4.51
CA LEU A 86 -10.22 -7.09 -4.53
C LEU A 86 -11.44 -7.04 -5.47
N ALA A 87 -11.88 -5.86 -5.93
CA ALA A 87 -13.04 -5.69 -6.81
C ALA A 87 -12.77 -4.84 -8.07
N GLU A 88 -11.52 -4.76 -8.57
CA GLU A 88 -11.13 -3.80 -9.60
C GLU A 88 -10.68 -4.44 -10.93
N PRO A 89 -11.61 -4.78 -11.84
CA PRO A 89 -11.28 -5.54 -13.05
C PRO A 89 -10.51 -4.74 -14.12
N SER A 90 -10.56 -3.41 -14.09
CA SER A 90 -9.86 -2.54 -15.04
C SER A 90 -8.44 -2.18 -14.60
N LEU A 91 -8.07 -2.54 -13.37
CA LEU A 91 -6.80 -2.18 -12.75
C LEU A 91 -5.87 -3.39 -12.68
N VAL A 92 -4.57 -3.12 -12.69
CA VAL A 92 -3.53 -4.13 -12.52
C VAL A 92 -2.64 -3.77 -11.35
N PHE A 93 -2.24 -4.80 -10.60
CA PHE A 93 -1.29 -4.71 -9.52
C PHE A 93 0.08 -5.17 -10.02
N LEU A 94 1.05 -4.25 -10.03
CA LEU A 94 2.41 -4.48 -10.49
C LEU A 94 3.33 -4.46 -9.27
N ARG A 95 4.03 -5.57 -9.05
CA ARG A 95 4.91 -5.75 -7.89
C ARG A 95 6.35 -5.94 -8.37
N PRO A 96 7.29 -5.06 -7.97
CA PRO A 96 8.71 -5.27 -8.23
C PRO A 96 9.19 -6.58 -7.59
N SER A 97 9.97 -7.38 -8.33
CA SER A 97 10.45 -8.69 -7.85
C SER A 97 11.66 -8.60 -6.91
N GLN A 98 12.38 -7.48 -6.92
CA GLN A 98 13.65 -7.33 -6.19
C GLN A 98 13.50 -6.65 -4.82
N ASP A 99 12.39 -5.93 -4.60
CA ASP A 99 12.14 -5.18 -3.36
C ASP A 99 10.65 -5.25 -3.02
N GLU A 100 10.30 -6.29 -2.25
CA GLU A 100 8.91 -6.54 -1.86
C GLU A 100 8.53 -5.68 -0.65
N ALA A 101 7.97 -4.51 -0.92
CA ALA A 101 7.37 -3.69 0.13
C ALA A 101 6.12 -4.37 0.71
N LYS A 102 6.09 -4.51 2.04
CA LYS A 102 4.96 -5.07 2.80
C LYS A 102 4.40 -4.04 3.76
N ARG A 103 3.08 -4.07 3.95
CA ARG A 103 2.34 -3.36 4.99
C ARG A 103 1.85 -4.37 6.02
N HIS A 104 2.02 -4.04 7.29
CA HIS A 104 1.39 -4.77 8.39
C HIS A 104 0.22 -3.96 8.96
N LEU A 105 -0.91 -4.62 9.16
CA LEU A 105 -1.98 -4.11 10.01
C LEU A 105 -1.79 -4.74 11.39
N ILE A 106 -1.67 -3.88 12.40
CA ILE A 106 -1.34 -4.28 13.76
C ILE A 106 -2.51 -3.85 14.64
N LYS A 107 -3.09 -4.77 15.41
CA LYS A 107 -3.98 -4.42 16.51
C LYS A 107 -3.13 -4.02 17.70
N ILE A 108 -3.50 -2.93 18.36
CA ILE A 108 -2.72 -2.33 19.45
C ILE A 108 -3.59 -2.13 20.69
N HIS A 109 -3.05 -2.44 21.87
CA HIS A 109 -3.65 -2.03 23.14
C HIS A 109 -2.60 -1.51 24.11
N SER A 110 -3.01 -0.62 25.00
CA SER A 110 -2.15 -0.12 26.08
C SER A 110 -2.02 -1.17 27.19
N HIS A 111 -0.82 -1.38 27.71
CA HIS A 111 -0.59 -2.31 28.82
C HIS A 111 -1.32 -1.87 30.10
N ASP A 112 -1.32 -0.55 30.37
CA ASP A 112 -1.84 0.01 31.61
C ASP A 112 -3.37 0.12 31.66
N ARG A 113 -4.06 -0.25 30.57
CA ARG A 113 -5.52 -0.14 30.48
C ARG A 113 -6.16 -1.52 30.49
N GLN A 114 -6.86 -1.82 31.58
CA GLN A 114 -7.72 -3.00 31.64
C GLN A 114 -8.76 -2.97 30.51
N MET A 115 -8.74 -4.00 29.67
CA MET A 115 -9.74 -4.16 28.62
C MET A 115 -11.10 -4.48 29.23
N SER A 116 -12.13 -3.77 28.78
CA SER A 116 -13.51 -4.15 29.09
C SER A 116 -13.82 -5.55 28.53
N PRO A 117 -14.82 -6.28 29.05
CA PRO A 117 -15.20 -7.59 28.53
C PRO A 117 -15.51 -7.56 27.02
N VAL A 118 -16.19 -6.51 26.54
CA VAL A 118 -16.51 -6.35 25.11
C VAL A 118 -15.25 -6.11 24.28
N SER A 119 -14.33 -5.28 24.78
CA SER A 119 -13.05 -5.01 24.11
C SER A 119 -12.18 -6.26 24.00
N ARG A 120 -12.17 -7.11 25.03
CA ARG A 120 -11.43 -8.38 25.03
C ARG A 120 -12.00 -9.37 24.02
N LEU A 121 -13.32 -9.53 23.99
CA LEU A 121 -13.97 -10.40 22.99
C LEU A 121 -13.70 -9.92 21.57
N PHE A 122 -13.76 -8.61 21.31
CA PHE A 122 -13.40 -8.04 20.01
C PHE A 122 -11.93 -8.29 19.66
N TRP A 123 -11.02 -8.14 20.63
CA TRP A 123 -9.58 -8.39 20.44
C TRP A 123 -9.26 -9.84 20.05
N GLU A 124 -9.99 -10.81 20.61
CA GLU A 124 -9.84 -12.24 20.35
C GLU A 124 -10.46 -12.68 19.00
N GLN A 125 -11.38 -11.90 18.42
CA GLN A 125 -12.10 -12.22 17.18
C GLN A 125 -11.49 -11.60 15.91
N LEU A 126 -10.46 -10.76 16.07
CA LEU A 126 -9.70 -10.09 15.00
C LEU A 126 -8.44 -10.87 14.63
#